data_AF-A0A4Y2AW62-F1
#
_entry.id   AF-A0A4Y2AW62-F1
#
_cell.length_a   1.000
_cell.length_b   1.000
_cell.length_c   1.000
_cell.angle_alpha   90.00
_cell.angle_beta   90.00
_cell.angle_gamma   90.00
#
_symmetry.space_group_name_H-M   'P 1'
#
loop_
_entity.id
_entity.type
_entity.pdbx_description
1 polymer ?
#
loop_
_entity_poly.entity_id
_entity_poly.type
_entity_poly.pdbx_seq_one_letter_code
_entity_poly.pdbx_strand_id
1 'polypeptide(L)'
;MGTCSCGITINEQADEAARAARISDVNIYPCISTEDLRKLIFRVQADQGRIQWESTKYFRSFTHLPKTTKTQLLPRRKEILLTRLRTRSLPTKAILFKVGLESSPLCRQCGIVDSNDHLLLTCIVFEQLRNNLGASLGIGALHYNWICTISTFNRRACSAVLHFLQSTNLF
;
A
#
# COMPACT_ATOMS: atom_id res chain seq x y z
N MET A 1 -65.27 -7.91 34.09
CA MET A 1 -65.93 -8.45 32.88
C MET A 1 -65.24 -7.86 31.68
N GLY A 2 -64.48 -8.66 30.93
CA GLY A 2 -63.77 -8.20 29.73
C GLY A 2 -64.76 -8.08 28.57
N THR A 3 -64.90 -6.88 28.02
CA THR A 3 -65.76 -6.63 26.87
C THR A 3 -65.04 -7.08 25.60
N CYS A 4 -65.50 -8.18 25.01
CA CYS A 4 -65.08 -8.64 23.70
C CYS A 4 -65.62 -7.65 22.65
N SER A 5 -64.75 -6.87 22.02
CA SER A 5 -65.10 -5.89 20.98
C SER A 5 -65.22 -6.55 19.60
N CYS A 6 -66.12 -7.52 19.46
CA CYS A 6 -66.53 -8.07 18.17
C CYS A 6 -67.60 -7.17 17.54
N GLY A 7 -67.47 -6.80 16.27
CA GLY A 7 -68.45 -5.99 15.52
C GLY A 7 -68.13 -4.51 15.35
N ILE A 8 -66.97 -4.04 15.82
CA ILE A 8 -66.49 -2.68 15.49
C ILE A 8 -65.73 -2.78 14.16
N THR A 9 -66.32 -2.25 13.09
CA THR A 9 -65.78 -2.32 11.72
C THR A 9 -64.35 -1.84 11.60
N ILE A 10 -63.96 -0.82 12.37
CA ILE A 10 -62.58 -0.29 12.40
C ILE A 10 -61.60 -1.33 12.97
N ASN A 11 -62.03 -2.08 13.98
CA ASN A 11 -61.21 -3.10 14.62
C ASN A 11 -61.05 -4.33 13.72
N GLU A 12 -62.11 -4.69 13.00
CA GLU A 12 -62.07 -5.76 12.00
C GLU A 12 -61.19 -5.40 10.80
N GLN A 13 -61.28 -4.16 10.31
CA GLN A 13 -60.39 -3.62 9.28
C GLN A 13 -58.92 -3.58 9.75
N ALA A 14 -58.68 -3.20 11.00
CA ALA A 14 -57.34 -3.23 11.59
C ALA A 14 -56.80 -4.66 11.70
N ASP A 15 -57.61 -5.62 12.14
CA ASP A 15 -57.23 -7.03 12.24
C ASP A 15 -57.02 -7.68 10.86
N GLU A 16 -57.79 -7.27 9.86
CA GLU A 16 -57.62 -7.73 8.48
C GLU A 16 -56.36 -7.14 7.85
N ALA A 17 -56.06 -5.86 8.08
CA ALA A 17 -54.81 -5.23 7.67
C ALA A 17 -53.59 -5.88 8.36
N ALA A 18 -53.68 -6.21 9.65
CA ALA A 18 -52.63 -6.91 10.38
C ALA A 18 -52.41 -8.34 9.87
N ARG A 19 -53.49 -9.07 9.55
CA ARG A 19 -53.40 -10.40 8.93
C ARG A 19 -52.81 -10.34 7.51
N ALA A 20 -53.20 -9.35 6.71
CA ALA A 20 -52.65 -9.14 5.37
C ALA A 20 -51.15 -8.83 5.40
N ALA A 21 -50.71 -7.97 6.34
CA ALA A 21 -49.29 -7.66 6.54
C ALA A 21 -48.46 -8.87 7.02
N ARG A 22 -49.08 -9.81 7.73
CA ARG A 22 -48.44 -11.06 8.17
C ARG A 22 -48.28 -12.07 7.04
N ILE A 23 -49.13 -12.02 6.01
CA ILE A 23 -49.13 -12.94 4.85
C ILE A 23 -48.30 -12.38 3.70
N SER A 24 -48.09 -11.06 3.62
CA SER A 24 -47.18 -10.49 2.64
C SER A 24 -45.76 -11.00 2.88
N ASP A 25 -45.13 -11.53 1.84
CA ASP A 25 -43.71 -11.86 1.78
C ASP A 25 -42.89 -10.56 1.89
N VAL A 26 -42.85 -9.99 3.10
CA VAL A 26 -41.93 -8.91 3.42
C VAL A 26 -40.56 -9.55 3.37
N ASN A 27 -39.80 -9.20 2.33
CA ASN A 27 -38.42 -9.62 2.19
C ASN A 27 -37.61 -8.91 3.28
N ILE A 28 -37.60 -9.47 4.49
CA ILE A 28 -36.79 -9.00 5.61
C ILE A 28 -35.36 -9.33 5.24
N TYR A 29 -34.68 -8.37 4.59
CA TYR A 29 -33.25 -8.48 4.38
C TYR A 29 -32.57 -8.58 5.75
N PRO A 30 -31.62 -9.51 5.93
CA PRO A 30 -30.81 -9.55 7.13
C PRO A 30 -30.23 -8.17 7.38
N CYS A 31 -30.37 -7.66 8.61
CA CYS A 31 -29.71 -6.43 9.01
C CYS A 31 -28.19 -6.67 8.98
N ILE A 32 -27.54 -6.37 7.85
CA ILE A 32 -26.09 -6.37 7.76
C ILE A 32 -25.62 -5.14 8.51
N SER A 33 -24.75 -5.32 9.50
CA SER A 33 -24.18 -4.19 10.21
C SER A 33 -23.39 -3.30 9.23
N THR A 34 -23.41 -1.99 9.46
CA THR A 34 -22.63 -1.05 8.64
C THR A 34 -21.12 -1.37 8.68
N GLU A 35 -20.65 -1.96 9.77
CA GLU A 35 -19.28 -2.44 9.94
C GLU A 35 -18.97 -3.63 9.02
N ASP A 36 -19.85 -4.62 8.95
CA ASP A 36 -19.66 -5.78 8.07
C ASP A 36 -19.77 -5.38 6.59
N LEU A 37 -20.68 -4.45 6.26
CA LEU A 37 -20.78 -3.89 4.93
C LEU A 37 -19.48 -3.15 4.53
N ARG A 38 -18.93 -2.32 5.42
CA ARG A 38 -17.62 -1.66 5.19
C ARG A 38 -16.50 -2.67 4.99
N LYS A 39 -16.40 -3.69 5.84
CA LYS A 39 -15.39 -4.75 5.70
C LYS A 39 -15.51 -5.47 4.36
N LEU A 40 -16.73 -5.78 3.93
CA LEU A 40 -16.99 -6.41 2.64
C LEU A 40 -16.55 -5.50 1.49
N ILE A 41 -16.94 -4.22 1.50
CA ILE A 41 -16.55 -3.23 0.48
C ILE A 41 -15.02 -3.13 0.40
N PHE A 42 -14.33 -2.96 1.53
CA PHE A 42 -12.88 -2.85 1.55
C PHE A 42 -12.18 -4.12 1.07
N ARG A 43 -12.76 -5.30 1.34
CA ARG A 43 -12.25 -6.58 0.84
C ARG A 43 -12.41 -6.68 -0.67
N VAL A 44 -13.61 -6.41 -1.20
CA VAL A 44 -13.88 -6.43 -2.65
C VAL A 44 -12.95 -5.46 -3.39
N GLN A 45 -12.78 -4.23 -2.89
CA GLN A 45 -11.86 -3.26 -3.48
C GLN A 45 -10.40 -3.73 -3.42
N ALA A 46 -9.97 -4.34 -2.31
CA ALA A 46 -8.62 -4.89 -2.19
C ALA A 46 -8.39 -6.06 -3.16
N ASP A 47 -9.37 -6.94 -3.33
CA ASP A 47 -9.30 -8.06 -4.26
C ASP A 47 -9.26 -7.58 -5.72
N GLN A 48 -10.11 -6.62 -6.09
CA GLN A 48 -10.07 -6.01 -7.43
C GLN A 48 -8.71 -5.35 -7.70
N GLY A 49 -8.19 -4.58 -6.73
CA GLY A 49 -6.87 -3.96 -6.85
C GLY A 49 -5.75 -5.00 -7.00
N ARG A 50 -5.83 -6.12 -6.27
CA ARG A 50 -4.88 -7.23 -6.40
C ARG A 50 -4.95 -7.87 -7.78
N ILE A 51 -6.14 -8.24 -8.26
CA ILE A 51 -6.35 -8.87 -9.58
C ILE A 51 -5.83 -7.94 -10.69
N GLN A 52 -6.15 -6.66 -10.60
CA GLN A 52 -5.67 -5.66 -11.56
C GLN A 52 -4.15 -5.54 -11.52
N TRP A 53 -3.53 -5.53 -10.34
CA TRP A 53 -2.07 -5.48 -10.20
C TRP A 53 -1.39 -6.73 -10.79
N GLU A 54 -1.88 -7.92 -10.43
CA GLU A 54 -1.36 -9.22 -10.87
C GLU A 54 -1.48 -9.42 -12.40
N SER A 55 -2.48 -8.80 -13.02
CA SER A 55 -2.66 -8.83 -14.48
C SER A 55 -1.77 -7.83 -15.25
N THR A 56 -1.10 -6.89 -14.59
CA THR A 56 -0.21 -5.96 -15.28
C THR A 56 1.07 -6.62 -15.80
N LYS A 57 1.60 -6.13 -16.92
CA LYS A 57 2.93 -6.55 -17.43
C LYS A 57 4.08 -6.33 -16.44
N TYR A 58 3.88 -5.44 -15.47
CA TYR A 58 4.89 -5.06 -14.47
C TYR A 58 4.92 -6.00 -13.27
N PHE A 59 3.88 -6.79 -13.03
CA PHE A 59 3.77 -7.66 -11.86
C PHE A 59 5.01 -8.55 -11.67
N ARG A 60 5.49 -9.19 -12.76
CA ARG A 60 6.67 -10.05 -12.74
C ARG A 60 7.98 -9.30 -12.41
N SER A 61 8.04 -8.01 -12.72
CA SER A 61 9.22 -7.17 -12.46
C SER A 61 9.27 -6.61 -11.03
N PHE A 62 8.14 -6.65 -10.32
CA PHE A 62 7.96 -6.03 -9.01
C PHE A 62 7.27 -6.97 -8.01
N THR A 63 7.62 -8.25 -8.06
CA THR A 63 7.07 -9.29 -7.15
C THR A 63 7.43 -9.03 -5.68
N HIS A 64 8.48 -8.24 -5.42
CA HIS A 64 8.89 -7.81 -4.09
C HIS A 64 8.02 -6.71 -3.49
N LEU A 65 7.15 -6.06 -4.26
CA LEU A 65 6.27 -5.04 -3.72
C LEU A 65 5.21 -5.67 -2.80
N PRO A 66 4.95 -5.07 -1.62
CA PRO A 66 3.97 -5.61 -0.69
C PRO A 66 2.57 -5.62 -1.32
N LYS A 67 1.84 -6.72 -1.13
CA LYS A 67 0.47 -6.93 -1.66
C LYS A 67 -0.56 -5.96 -1.08
N THR A 68 -0.27 -5.35 0.07
CA THR A 68 -1.16 -4.42 0.76
C THR A 68 -0.37 -3.21 1.27
N THR A 69 -0.73 -2.03 0.81
CA THR A 69 -0.21 -0.73 1.27
C THR A 69 -1.32 -0.03 2.03
N LYS A 70 -1.65 -0.50 3.24
CA LYS A 70 -2.74 0.14 4.03
C LYS A 70 -2.34 0.65 5.40
N THR A 71 -1.07 0.59 5.78
CA THR A 71 -0.64 1.23 7.03
C THR A 71 0.43 2.26 6.71
N GLN A 72 0.05 3.54 6.74
CA GLN A 72 1.02 4.63 6.73
C GLN A 72 1.82 4.59 8.03
N LEU A 73 2.92 3.84 8.03
CA LEU A 73 3.82 3.71 9.18
C LEU A 73 4.89 4.80 9.19
N LEU A 74 5.00 5.57 8.10
CA LEU A 74 6.04 6.57 7.91
C LEU A 74 5.43 7.89 7.40
N PRO A 75 6.08 9.03 7.68
CA PRO A 75 5.73 10.29 7.04
C PRO A 75 5.74 10.17 5.51
N ARG A 76 4.77 10.81 4.84
CA ARG A 76 4.55 10.69 3.40
C ARG A 76 5.82 10.83 2.54
N ARG A 77 6.71 11.78 2.87
CA ARG A 77 7.98 11.98 2.15
C ARG A 77 8.89 10.74 2.20
N LYS A 78 8.99 10.09 3.37
CA LYS A 78 9.78 8.87 3.56
C LYS A 78 9.17 7.68 2.81
N GLU A 79 7.84 7.59 2.78
CA GLU A 79 7.14 6.57 1.99
C GLU A 79 7.40 6.72 0.49
N ILE A 80 7.30 7.94 -0.04
CA ILE A 80 7.61 8.21 -1.45
C ILE A 80 9.04 7.78 -1.77
N LEU A 81 9.99 8.12 -0.88
CA LEU A 81 11.39 7.80 -1.11
C LEU A 81 11.63 6.28 -1.12
N LEU A 82 11.09 5.53 -0.15
CA LEU A 82 11.16 4.07 -0.15
C LEU A 82 10.43 3.44 -1.33
N THR A 83 9.30 4.01 -1.75
CA THR A 83 8.55 3.50 -2.90
C THR A 83 9.38 3.67 -4.16
N ARG A 84 9.93 4.87 -4.38
CA ARG A 84 10.83 5.15 -5.51
C ARG A 84 12.05 4.26 -5.51
N LEU A 85 12.64 4.01 -4.34
CA LEU A 85 13.71 3.03 -4.19
C LEU A 85 13.26 1.66 -4.70
N ARG A 86 12.14 1.12 -4.19
CA ARG A 86 11.62 -0.20 -4.57
C ARG A 86 11.22 -0.32 -6.04
N THR A 87 10.81 0.77 -6.67
CA THR A 87 10.39 0.80 -8.07
C THR A 87 11.51 1.22 -9.03
N ARG A 88 12.76 1.30 -8.57
CA ARG A 88 13.92 1.80 -9.35
C ARG A 88 13.68 3.18 -9.97
N SER A 89 12.95 4.06 -9.27
CA SER A 89 12.59 5.40 -9.75
C SER A 89 13.04 6.54 -8.83
N LEU A 90 14.09 6.33 -8.02
CA LEU A 90 14.74 7.47 -7.35
C LEU A 90 15.25 8.43 -8.43
N PRO A 91 15.18 9.76 -8.18
CA PRO A 91 15.62 10.77 -9.13
C PRO A 91 17.16 10.86 -9.21
N THR A 92 17.81 9.75 -9.57
CA THR A 92 19.24 9.67 -9.90
C THR A 92 19.53 10.43 -11.20
N LYS A 93 20.78 10.82 -11.44
CA LYS A 93 21.13 11.61 -12.64
C LYS A 93 20.85 10.84 -13.92
N ALA A 94 20.96 9.51 -13.93
CA ALA A 94 20.55 8.73 -15.11
C ALA A 94 19.05 8.84 -15.41
N ILE A 95 18.19 8.97 -14.40
CA ILE A 95 16.74 9.18 -14.59
C ILE A 95 16.47 10.63 -14.97
N LEU A 96 17.08 11.60 -14.28
CA LEU A 96 16.91 13.02 -14.56
C LEU A 96 17.40 13.40 -15.97
N PHE A 97 18.49 12.80 -16.43
CA PHE A 97 19.00 12.97 -17.80
C PHE A 97 17.99 12.49 -18.85
N LYS A 98 17.35 11.33 -18.63
CA LYS A 98 16.31 10.80 -19.54
C LYS A 98 15.11 11.72 -19.70
N VAL A 99 14.82 12.56 -18.69
CA VAL A 99 13.71 13.53 -18.73
C VAL A 99 14.19 14.96 -18.98
N GLY A 100 15.45 15.16 -19.36
CA GLY A 100 15.99 16.48 -19.71
C GLY A 100 16.22 17.42 -18.53
N LEU A 101 16.22 16.93 -17.29
CA LEU A 101 16.43 17.73 -16.08
C LEU A 101 17.90 17.78 -15.61
N GLU A 102 18.76 16.93 -16.16
CA GLU A 102 20.22 16.96 -15.92
C GLU A 102 20.95 16.86 -17.27
N SER A 103 22.10 17.52 -17.40
CA SER A 103 22.90 17.53 -18.63
C SER A 103 23.73 16.27 -18.86
N SER A 104 23.94 15.46 -17.81
CA SER A 104 24.74 14.24 -17.87
C SER A 104 24.21 13.16 -16.93
N PRO A 105 24.18 11.87 -17.37
CA PRO A 105 23.75 10.76 -16.54
C PRO A 105 24.82 10.29 -15.55
N LEU A 106 26.00 10.91 -15.53
CA LEU A 106 27.15 10.44 -14.75
C LEU A 106 27.17 11.01 -13.32
N CYS A 107 27.64 10.19 -12.39
CA CYS A 107 28.01 10.60 -11.05
C CYS A 107 29.13 11.64 -11.14
N ARG A 108 28.96 12.78 -10.48
CA ARG A 108 29.92 13.90 -10.53
C ARG A 108 31.29 13.55 -9.95
N GLN A 109 31.35 12.57 -9.04
CA GLN A 109 32.57 12.27 -8.29
C GLN A 109 33.31 11.04 -8.81
N CYS A 110 32.60 10.01 -9.27
CA CYS A 110 33.25 8.79 -9.79
C CYS A 110 33.12 8.58 -11.31
N GLY A 111 32.33 9.41 -12.00
CA GLY A 111 32.21 9.37 -13.46
C GLY A 111 31.41 8.19 -14.03
N ILE A 112 30.94 7.26 -13.21
CA ILE A 112 30.10 6.13 -13.63
C ILE A 112 28.64 6.60 -13.76
N VAL A 113 27.84 5.93 -14.60
CA VAL A 113 26.40 6.19 -14.73
C VAL A 113 25.70 6.10 -13.37
N ASP A 114 25.13 7.22 -12.94
CA ASP A 114 24.43 7.36 -11.67
C ASP A 114 23.03 6.76 -11.77
N SER A 115 22.97 5.46 -11.51
CA SER A 115 21.76 4.65 -11.42
C SER A 115 21.47 4.25 -9.98
N ASN A 116 20.28 3.69 -9.72
CA ASN A 116 19.95 3.15 -8.40
C ASN A 116 20.93 2.04 -7.98
N ASP A 117 21.28 1.15 -8.90
CA ASP A 117 22.20 0.05 -8.63
C ASP A 117 23.62 0.60 -8.35
N HIS A 118 24.04 1.62 -9.09
CA HIS A 118 25.28 2.32 -8.82
C HIS A 118 25.30 2.91 -7.41
N LEU A 119 24.30 3.72 -7.06
CA LEU A 119 24.15 4.32 -5.74
C LEU A 119 24.20 3.28 -4.61
N LEU A 120 23.43 2.20 -4.75
CA LEU A 120 23.17 1.23 -3.70
C LEU A 120 24.21 0.12 -3.58
N LEU A 121 24.98 -0.15 -4.65
CA LEU A 121 25.84 -1.34 -4.70
C LEU A 121 27.30 -1.02 -5.03
N THR A 122 27.59 -0.05 -5.93
CA THR A 122 28.93 0.05 -6.54
C THR A 122 29.60 1.42 -6.47
N CYS A 123 28.88 2.49 -6.11
CA CYS A 123 29.45 3.85 -6.11
C CYS A 123 30.53 4.01 -5.03
N ILE A 124 31.80 4.17 -5.41
CA ILE A 124 32.92 4.32 -4.47
C ILE A 124 32.71 5.47 -3.46
N VAL A 125 32.05 6.55 -3.88
CA VAL A 125 31.74 7.71 -3.03
C VAL A 125 30.93 7.32 -1.80
N PHE A 126 29.98 6.41 -1.99
CA PHE A 126 29.03 6.01 -0.96
C PHE A 126 29.40 4.69 -0.29
N GLU A 127 30.64 4.21 -0.48
CA GLU A 127 31.10 2.93 0.07
C GLU A 127 30.99 2.90 1.60
N GLN A 128 31.49 3.94 2.28
CA GLN A 128 31.38 4.00 3.74
C GLN A 128 29.91 4.02 4.21
N LEU A 129 29.03 4.74 3.51
CA LEU A 129 27.61 4.77 3.83
C LEU A 129 26.95 3.39 3.63
N ARG A 130 27.35 2.64 2.59
CA ARG A 130 26.89 1.26 2.37
C ARG A 130 27.40 0.31 3.44
N ASN A 131 28.64 0.45 3.88
CA ASN A 131 29.20 -0.36 4.97
C ASN A 131 28.44 -0.10 6.28
N ASN A 132 28.15 1.16 6.59
CA ASN A 132 27.32 1.52 7.74
C ASN A 132 25.89 0.97 7.63
N LEU A 133 25.31 0.98 6.43
CA LEU A 133 24.00 0.37 6.16
C LEU A 133 24.04 -1.14 6.39
N GLY A 134 25.04 -1.83 5.83
CA GLY A 134 25.25 -3.28 6.02
C GLY A 134 25.39 -3.64 7.49
N ALA A 135 26.23 -2.92 8.24
CA ALA A 135 26.38 -3.10 9.68
C ALA A 135 25.07 -2.88 10.46
N SER A 136 24.31 -1.83 10.10
CA SER A 136 23.01 -1.53 10.72
C SER A 136 21.96 -2.62 10.50
N LEU A 137 22.06 -3.31 9.36
CA LEU A 137 21.15 -4.38 8.94
C LEU A 137 21.66 -5.78 9.32
N GLY A 138 22.90 -5.91 9.79
CA GLY A 138 23.54 -7.19 10.10
C GLY A 138 23.90 -8.02 8.86
N ILE A 139 24.24 -7.36 7.74
CA ILE A 139 24.47 -8.02 6.44
C ILE A 139 25.79 -7.54 5.85
N GLY A 140 26.61 -8.49 5.38
CA GLY A 140 27.90 -8.19 4.76
C GLY A 140 27.81 -7.66 3.33
N ALA A 141 26.92 -8.22 2.49
CA ALA A 141 26.76 -7.81 1.09
C ALA A 141 25.34 -7.32 0.83
N LEU A 142 25.22 -6.05 0.41
CA LEU A 142 23.94 -5.48 0.02
C LEU A 142 23.52 -6.05 -1.34
N HIS A 143 22.29 -6.54 -1.43
CA HIS A 143 21.67 -6.94 -2.69
C HIS A 143 20.40 -6.14 -2.92
N TYR A 144 20.22 -5.62 -4.14
CA TYR A 144 19.11 -4.72 -4.46
C TYR A 144 17.74 -5.33 -4.13
N ASN A 145 17.51 -6.59 -4.52
CA ASN A 145 16.23 -7.26 -4.24
C ASN A 145 15.97 -7.36 -2.74
N TRP A 146 17.01 -7.61 -1.94
CA TRP A 146 16.86 -7.73 -0.49
C TRP A 146 16.49 -6.38 0.14
N ILE A 147 17.13 -5.28 -0.28
CA ILE A 147 16.78 -3.93 0.19
C ILE A 147 15.32 -3.60 -0.17
N CYS A 148 14.87 -4.01 -1.34
CA CYS A 148 13.53 -3.69 -1.83
C CYS A 148 12.42 -4.57 -1.23
N THR A 149 12.75 -5.77 -0.76
CA THR A 149 11.82 -6.68 -0.05
C THR A 149 11.71 -6.39 1.44
N ILE A 150 12.50 -5.46 2.01
CA ILE A 150 12.38 -5.07 3.42
C ILE A 150 10.92 -4.69 3.70
N SER A 151 10.29 -5.42 4.61
CA SER A 151 8.92 -5.15 5.05
C SER A 151 8.81 -3.74 5.62
N THR A 152 7.75 -3.00 5.28
CA THR A 152 7.44 -1.69 5.90
C THR A 152 7.20 -1.80 7.40
N PHE A 153 6.89 -3.00 7.91
CA PHE A 153 6.77 -3.27 9.34
C PHE A 153 8.13 -3.38 10.04
N ASN A 154 9.22 -3.64 9.30
CA ASN A 154 10.57 -3.62 9.86
C ASN A 154 11.07 -2.18 9.97
N ARG A 155 10.61 -1.48 11.03
CA ARG A 155 10.94 -0.07 11.27
C ARG A 155 12.44 0.19 11.35
N ARG A 156 13.20 -0.74 11.96
CA ARG A 156 14.66 -0.61 12.08
C ARG A 156 15.31 -0.64 10.70
N ALA A 157 14.97 -1.61 9.86
CA ALA A 157 15.54 -1.73 8.52
C ALA A 157 15.11 -0.57 7.61
N CYS A 158 13.83 -0.18 7.64
CA CYS A 158 13.36 0.99 6.91
C CYS A 158 14.07 2.28 7.36
N SER A 159 14.28 2.46 8.67
CA SER A 159 14.99 3.62 9.19
C SER A 159 16.45 3.64 8.75
N ALA A 160 17.14 2.50 8.75
CA ALA A 160 18.52 2.41 8.27
C ALA A 160 18.65 2.75 6.78
N VAL A 161 17.76 2.21 5.94
CA VAL A 161 17.73 2.52 4.50
C VAL A 161 17.42 3.99 4.25
N LEU A 162 16.45 4.56 4.97
CA LEU A 162 16.12 5.98 4.86
C LEU A 162 17.29 6.86 5.30
N HIS A 163 17.95 6.51 6.40
CA HIS A 163 19.14 7.22 6.88
C HIS A 163 20.26 7.20 5.85
N PHE A 164 20.52 6.04 5.22
CA PHE A 164 21.46 5.94 4.10
C PHE A 164 21.09 6.91 2.97
N LEU A 165 19.85 6.88 2.49
CA LEU A 165 19.39 7.74 1.37
C LEU A 165 19.45 9.22 1.71
N GLN A 166 19.19 9.61 2.95
CA GLN A 166 19.30 11.01 3.38
C GLN A 166 20.76 11.44 3.50
N SER A 167 21.64 10.54 3.94
CA SER A 167 23.08 10.81 4.09
C SER A 167 23.81 10.99 2.76
N THR A 168 23.22 10.56 1.64
CA THR A 168 23.81 10.81 0.32
C THR A 168 23.62 12.25 -0.16
N ASN A 169 22.73 13.03 0.48
CA ASN A 169 22.34 14.39 0.09
C ASN A 169 21.80 14.51 -1.34
N LEU A 170 21.23 13.42 -1.89
CA LEU A 170 20.63 13.40 -3.22
C LEU A 170 19.10 13.61 -3.20
N PHE A 171 18.42 13.49 -2.04
CA PHE A 171 16.95 13.40 -1.91
C PHE A 171 16.36 14.13 -0.69
#